data_AF-A0A3M1M4V3-F1
#
_entry.id   AF-A0A3M1M4V3-F1
#
_cell.length_a   1.000
_cell.length_b   1.000
_cell.length_c   1.000
_cell.angle_alpha   90.00
_cell.angle_beta   90.00
_cell.angle_gamma   90.00
#
_symmetry.space_group_name_H-M   'P 1'
#
loop_
_entity.id
_entity.type
_entity.pdbx_description
1 polymer ?
#
loop_
_entity_poly.entity_id
_entity_poly.type
_entity_poly.pdbx_seq_one_letter_code
_entity_poly.pdbx_strand_id
1 'polypeptide(L)'
;SDAAACLNFLRAYDLLPHFKLNIETNHATLAGHEMMHELDYAGHQGALGSIDANTGDLLLGWDTDQFPTNYYLTTQCMLMILKHGGLAPGGVNFDAKVRRESFEPIDLFYAHIGGMDAFARGLKIAAAIRAEGELDAFVQQRYSSWDGELGRKVEAGQATLTELEAYMLEKGEIAPNQSGRQEMLENLINRYMD
;
A
#
# COMPACT_ATOMS: atom_id res chain seq x y z
N SER A 1 -4.97 -2.22 16.25
CA SER A 1 -4.82 -0.78 15.97
C SER A 1 -4.16 -0.67 14.62
N ASP A 2 -4.54 0.31 13.80
CA ASP A 2 -4.00 0.52 12.45
C ASP A 2 -3.08 1.75 12.41
N ALA A 3 -2.46 1.99 11.24
CA ALA A 3 -1.55 3.10 11.00
C ALA A 3 -2.23 4.46 11.26
N ALA A 4 -3.50 4.61 10.86
CA ALA A 4 -4.26 5.84 11.05
C ALA A 4 -4.47 6.17 12.53
N ALA A 5 -4.92 5.20 13.33
CA ALA A 5 -5.12 5.36 14.76
C ALA A 5 -3.80 5.65 15.49
N CYS A 6 -2.73 4.92 15.14
CA CYS A 6 -1.40 5.15 15.71
C CYS A 6 -0.89 6.56 15.38
N LEU A 7 -1.00 7.01 14.14
CA LEU A 7 -0.58 8.36 13.75
C LEU A 7 -1.42 9.46 14.39
N ASN A 8 -2.73 9.22 14.58
CA ASN A 8 -3.57 10.16 15.30
C ASN A 8 -3.15 10.29 16.77
N PHE A 9 -2.81 9.18 17.43
CA PHE A 9 -2.23 9.21 18.77
C PHE A 9 -0.92 10.01 18.78
N LEU A 10 0.01 9.73 17.86
CA LEU A 10 1.28 10.45 17.79
C LEU A 10 1.10 11.96 17.56
N ARG A 11 0.10 12.37 16.76
CA ARG A 11 -0.24 13.80 16.59
C ARG A 11 -0.83 14.42 17.85
N ALA A 12 -1.74 13.72 18.53
CA ALA A 12 -2.41 14.23 19.73
C ALA A 12 -1.45 14.53 20.89
N TYR A 13 -0.29 13.88 20.90
CA TYR A 13 0.73 14.02 21.94
C TYR A 13 2.05 14.63 21.44
N ASP A 14 2.06 15.28 20.27
CA ASP A 14 3.25 15.92 19.68
C ASP A 14 4.47 14.98 19.51
N LEU A 15 4.22 13.69 19.31
CA LEU A 15 5.25 12.65 19.15
C LEU A 15 5.60 12.37 17.68
N LEU A 16 4.82 12.88 16.72
CA LEU A 16 5.00 12.58 15.29
C LEU A 16 6.45 12.78 14.77
N PRO A 17 7.22 13.83 15.18
CA PRO A 17 8.60 14.00 14.71
C PRO A 17 9.59 12.94 15.21
N HIS A 18 9.22 12.15 16.22
CA HIS A 18 10.12 11.21 16.92
C HIS A 18 9.92 9.76 16.53
N PHE A 19 8.80 9.42 15.88
CA PHE A 19 8.40 8.06 15.60
C PHE A 19 8.08 7.84 14.12
N LYS A 20 8.38 6.62 13.68
CA LYS A 20 7.84 6.04 12.45
C LYS A 20 7.14 4.73 12.82
N LEU A 21 6.33 4.22 11.90
CA LEU A 21 5.61 2.97 12.06
C LEU A 21 6.44 1.80 11.54
N ASN A 22 6.35 0.69 12.27
CA ASN A 22 6.71 -0.64 11.80
C ASN A 22 5.39 -1.36 11.47
N ILE A 23 5.20 -1.71 10.19
CA ILE A 23 3.92 -2.25 9.70
C ILE A 23 4.06 -3.75 9.50
N GLU A 24 3.11 -4.52 10.00
CA GLU A 24 3.11 -5.98 9.92
C GLU A 24 1.86 -6.46 9.18
N THR A 25 2.04 -7.42 8.26
CA THR A 25 0.94 -7.93 7.42
C THR A 25 -0.19 -8.56 8.25
N ASN A 26 0.13 -9.44 9.21
CA ASN A 26 -0.91 -10.13 9.97
C ASN A 26 -1.70 -9.13 10.83
N HIS A 27 -1.04 -8.16 11.46
CA HIS A 27 -1.70 -7.05 12.16
C HIS A 27 -2.57 -6.17 11.26
N ALA A 28 -2.12 -5.83 10.05
CA ALA A 28 -2.91 -5.08 9.08
C ALA A 28 -4.24 -5.80 8.77
N THR A 29 -4.16 -7.09 8.44
CA THR A 29 -5.34 -7.89 8.11
C THR A 29 -6.28 -8.10 9.30
N LEU A 30 -5.75 -8.26 10.51
CA LEU A 30 -6.57 -8.31 11.75
C LEU A 30 -7.27 -6.98 12.05
N ALA A 31 -6.71 -5.86 11.60
CA ALA A 31 -7.34 -4.55 11.69
C ALA A 31 -8.39 -4.31 10.59
N GLY A 32 -8.58 -5.26 9.67
CA GLY A 32 -9.54 -5.16 8.56
C GLY A 32 -8.99 -4.48 7.31
N HIS A 33 -7.66 -4.36 7.20
CA HIS A 33 -6.99 -3.68 6.09
C HIS A 33 -6.07 -4.63 5.32
N GLU A 34 -5.86 -4.36 4.04
CA GLU A 34 -4.77 -4.99 3.31
C GLU A 34 -3.42 -4.38 3.73
N MET A 35 -2.34 -5.16 3.64
CA MET A 35 -0.99 -4.64 3.91
C MET A 35 -0.62 -3.49 2.97
N MET A 36 -1.07 -3.54 1.71
CA MET A 36 -0.87 -2.44 0.74
C MET A 36 -1.48 -1.12 1.22
N HIS A 37 -2.66 -1.18 1.85
CA HIS A 37 -3.36 -0.01 2.40
C HIS A 37 -2.53 0.65 3.50
N GLU A 38 -2.11 -0.13 4.50
CA GLU A 38 -1.35 0.37 5.65
C GLU A 38 0.00 0.96 5.22
N LEU A 39 0.67 0.34 4.25
CA LEU A 39 1.91 0.85 3.68
C LEU A 39 1.71 2.15 2.90
N ASP A 40 0.70 2.25 2.04
CA ASP A 40 0.46 3.48 1.27
C ASP A 40 0.07 4.63 2.20
N TYR A 41 -0.79 4.36 3.19
CA TYR A 41 -1.18 5.34 4.19
C TYR A 41 0.02 5.83 5.01
N ALA A 42 0.81 4.92 5.59
CA ALA A 42 1.99 5.29 6.37
C ALA A 42 3.02 6.05 5.53
N GLY A 43 3.23 5.64 4.27
CA GLY A 43 4.12 6.31 3.34
C GLY A 43 3.68 7.73 3.01
N HIS A 44 2.40 7.94 2.71
CA HIS A 44 1.84 9.26 2.42
C HIS A 44 1.97 10.25 3.60
N GLN A 45 1.98 9.72 4.82
CA GLN A 45 2.16 10.49 6.05
C GLN A 45 3.65 10.69 6.41
N GLY A 46 4.58 10.21 5.59
CA GLY A 46 6.03 10.26 5.87
C GLY A 46 6.47 9.38 7.04
N ALA A 47 5.60 8.46 7.48
CA ALA A 47 5.77 7.68 8.70
C ALA A 47 6.12 6.21 8.46
N LEU A 48 6.25 5.76 7.20
CA LEU A 48 6.74 4.41 6.90
C LEU A 48 8.22 4.28 7.35
N GLY A 49 8.45 3.43 8.36
CA GLY A 49 9.78 3.21 8.95
C GLY A 49 10.40 1.87 8.57
N SER A 50 9.68 0.79 8.84
CA SER A 50 10.11 -0.60 8.64
C SER A 50 8.88 -1.49 8.42
N ILE A 51 9.10 -2.75 8.05
CA ILE A 51 8.03 -3.75 8.01
C ILE A 51 8.41 -5.02 8.74
N ASP A 52 7.39 -5.72 9.23
CA ASP A 52 7.44 -7.13 9.59
C ASP A 52 6.74 -7.96 8.50
N ALA A 53 7.56 -8.77 7.83
CA ALA A 53 7.22 -9.63 6.72
C ALA A 53 6.70 -10.97 7.21
N ASN A 54 5.39 -11.03 7.41
CA ASN A 54 4.65 -12.26 7.64
C ASN A 54 3.34 -12.27 6.83
N THR A 55 2.46 -13.22 7.11
CA THR A 55 1.08 -13.23 6.66
C THR A 55 0.17 -13.85 7.71
N GLY A 56 -1.08 -13.38 7.74
CA GLY A 56 -2.17 -14.03 8.44
C GLY A 56 -2.87 -15.10 7.61
N ASP A 57 -3.91 -15.67 8.20
CA ASP A 57 -4.95 -16.39 7.49
C ASP A 57 -6.25 -15.58 7.65
N LEU A 58 -6.82 -15.10 6.55
CA LEU A 58 -8.00 -14.22 6.57
C LEU A 58 -9.25 -14.89 7.14
N LEU A 59 -9.26 -16.22 7.25
CA LEU A 59 -10.36 -16.99 7.85
C LEU A 59 -10.15 -17.24 9.35
N LEU A 60 -8.98 -16.87 9.90
CA LEU A 60 -8.62 -17.06 11.31
C LEU A 60 -8.43 -15.68 11.96
N GLY A 61 -9.32 -15.31 12.88
CA GLY A 61 -9.32 -14.01 13.56
C GLY A 61 -8.26 -13.84 14.65
N TRP A 62 -7.09 -14.43 14.48
CA TRP A 62 -5.95 -14.30 15.38
C TRP A 62 -4.62 -14.30 14.63
N ASP A 63 -3.57 -13.95 15.35
CA ASP A 63 -2.23 -13.78 14.82
C ASP A 63 -1.53 -15.12 14.59
N THR A 64 -1.25 -15.44 13.33
CA THR A 64 -0.70 -16.74 12.92
C THR A 64 0.79 -16.69 12.65
N ASP A 65 1.35 -15.51 12.39
CA ASP A 65 2.76 -15.20 12.10
C ASP A 65 3.34 -16.17 11.06
N GLN A 66 2.64 -16.39 9.96
CA GLN A 66 3.12 -17.28 8.90
C GLN A 66 4.20 -16.59 8.08
N PHE A 67 5.18 -17.36 7.62
CA PHE A 67 6.10 -16.84 6.61
C PHE A 67 5.33 -16.46 5.34
N PRO A 68 5.65 -15.34 4.70
CA PRO A 68 4.92 -14.85 3.54
C PRO A 68 5.35 -15.62 2.29
N THR A 69 4.40 -16.24 1.60
CA THR A 69 4.67 -17.03 0.37
C THR A 69 3.86 -16.57 -0.84
N ASN A 70 2.92 -15.63 -0.65
CA ASN A 70 2.07 -15.11 -1.72
C ASN A 70 2.78 -14.01 -2.52
N TYR A 71 2.98 -14.23 -3.82
CA TYR A 71 3.64 -13.26 -4.71
C TYR A 71 2.80 -12.01 -4.99
N TYR A 72 1.47 -12.08 -4.92
CA TYR A 72 0.62 -10.89 -5.01
C TYR A 72 0.85 -9.97 -3.83
N LEU A 73 0.81 -10.51 -2.61
CA LEU A 73 1.05 -9.77 -1.37
C LEU A 73 2.42 -9.09 -1.38
N THR A 74 3.48 -9.86 -1.63
CA THR A 74 4.85 -9.33 -1.60
C THR A 74 5.09 -8.30 -2.71
N THR A 75 4.50 -8.49 -3.90
CA THR A 75 4.52 -7.48 -4.98
C THR A 75 3.83 -6.20 -4.56
N GLN A 76 2.63 -6.27 -4.00
CA GLN A 76 1.88 -5.10 -3.51
C GLN A 76 2.65 -4.36 -2.42
N CYS A 77 3.27 -5.08 -1.48
CA CYS A 77 4.12 -4.49 -0.46
C CYS A 77 5.29 -3.71 -1.09
N MET A 78 6.01 -4.35 -2.02
CA MET A 78 7.16 -3.74 -2.66
C MET A 78 6.79 -2.59 -3.59
N LEU A 79 5.61 -2.60 -4.22
CA LEU A 79 5.10 -1.45 -4.99
C LEU A 79 4.98 -0.21 -4.11
N MET A 80 4.39 -0.34 -2.91
CA MET A 80 4.22 0.79 -1.99
C MET A 80 5.54 1.21 -1.34
N ILE A 81 6.39 0.26 -0.95
CA ILE A 81 7.72 0.58 -0.40
C ILE A 81 8.55 1.36 -1.43
N LEU A 82 8.59 0.92 -2.68
CA LEU A 82 9.31 1.63 -3.74
C LEU A 82 8.65 3.00 -4.05
N LYS A 83 7.32 3.14 -3.91
CA LYS A 83 6.58 4.40 -4.17
C LYS A 83 7.01 5.48 -3.21
N HIS A 84 7.24 5.12 -1.95
CA HIS A 84 7.61 6.04 -0.90
C HIS A 84 9.14 6.12 -0.65
N GLY A 85 9.95 5.66 -1.61
CA GLY A 85 11.41 5.85 -1.60
C GLY A 85 12.21 4.78 -0.84
N GLY A 86 11.60 3.64 -0.51
CA GLY A 86 12.24 2.53 0.19
C GLY A 86 12.08 2.59 1.72
N LEU A 87 12.82 1.71 2.42
CA LEU A 87 12.84 1.65 3.88
C LEU A 87 14.17 2.21 4.39
N ALA A 88 14.09 3.19 5.30
CA ALA A 88 15.25 3.71 6.02
C ALA A 88 14.82 4.31 7.37
N PRO A 89 15.50 3.97 8.49
CA PRO A 89 16.61 3.01 8.61
C PRO A 89 16.16 1.53 8.70
N GLY A 90 14.85 1.26 8.56
CA GLY A 90 14.28 -0.07 8.72
C GLY A 90 14.63 -1.05 7.61
N GLY A 91 13.94 -2.19 7.63
CA GLY A 91 14.14 -3.27 6.67
C GLY A 91 12.94 -4.21 6.60
N VAL A 92 13.18 -5.37 6.01
CA VAL A 92 12.20 -6.46 5.90
C VAL A 92 12.55 -7.48 6.98
N ASN A 93 11.92 -7.37 8.14
CA ASN A 93 12.14 -8.29 9.27
C ASN A 93 11.16 -9.47 9.18
N PHE A 94 11.62 -10.71 9.35
CA PHE A 94 10.71 -11.87 9.39
C PHE A 94 10.20 -12.09 10.82
N ASP A 95 9.19 -11.33 11.24
CA ASP A 95 8.41 -11.65 12.44
C ASP A 95 7.41 -12.78 12.13
N ALA A 96 7.97 -13.96 11.92
CA ALA A 96 7.26 -15.13 11.47
C ALA A 96 7.81 -16.38 12.16
N LYS A 97 6.95 -17.39 12.32
CA LYS A 97 7.31 -18.68 12.92
C LYS A 97 7.00 -19.84 11.99
N VAL A 98 7.81 -20.88 12.10
CA VAL A 98 7.45 -22.19 11.52
C VAL A 98 6.16 -22.70 12.15
N ARG A 99 5.42 -23.54 11.42
CA ARG A 99 4.18 -24.11 11.95
C ARG A 99 4.52 -25.06 13.10
N ARG A 100 3.58 -25.27 14.02
CA ARG A 100 3.76 -26.16 15.17
C ARG A 100 4.20 -27.58 14.74
N GLU A 101 3.70 -28.06 13.61
CA GLU A 101 4.01 -29.37 13.04
C GLU A 101 5.28 -29.36 12.16
N SER A 102 5.86 -28.19 11.88
CA SER A 102 7.14 -28.02 11.20
C SER A 102 8.24 -27.77 12.24
N PHE A 103 8.54 -28.81 13.01
CA PHE A 103 9.36 -28.73 14.22
C PHE A 103 10.80 -29.19 14.01
N GLU A 104 11.17 -29.64 12.81
CA GLU A 104 12.54 -30.05 12.53
C GLU A 104 13.42 -28.81 12.32
N PRO A 105 14.68 -28.78 12.80
CA PRO A 105 15.54 -27.62 12.62
C PRO A 105 15.71 -27.17 11.16
N ILE A 106 15.57 -28.08 10.19
CA ILE A 106 15.64 -27.75 8.77
C ILE A 106 14.45 -26.91 8.29
N ASP A 107 13.30 -27.00 8.95
CA ASP A 107 12.10 -26.23 8.60
C ASP A 107 12.31 -24.73 8.79
N LEU A 108 13.16 -24.33 9.73
CA LEU A 108 13.58 -22.93 9.88
C LEU A 108 14.19 -22.40 8.57
N PHE A 109 15.02 -23.20 7.90
CA PHE A 109 15.66 -22.80 6.65
C PHE A 109 14.66 -22.77 5.51
N TYR A 110 13.82 -23.81 5.36
CA TYR A 110 12.79 -23.82 4.33
C TYR A 110 11.85 -22.61 4.44
N ALA A 111 11.43 -22.27 5.65
CA ALA A 111 10.53 -21.15 5.89
C ALA A 111 11.17 -19.79 5.56
N HIS A 112 12.40 -19.53 6.04
CA HIS A 112 13.11 -18.28 5.73
C HIS A 112 13.45 -18.16 4.26
N ILE A 113 13.95 -19.23 3.62
CA ILE A 113 14.24 -19.23 2.17
C ILE A 113 12.98 -18.89 1.39
N GLY A 114 11.84 -19.53 1.71
CA GLY A 114 10.56 -19.24 1.06
C GLY A 114 10.13 -17.78 1.23
N GLY A 115 10.22 -17.22 2.44
CA GLY A 115 9.89 -15.83 2.71
C GLY A 115 10.82 -14.83 1.99
N MET A 116 12.13 -15.10 2.02
CA MET A 116 13.15 -14.29 1.35
C MET A 116 12.95 -14.29 -0.16
N ASP A 117 12.74 -15.46 -0.77
CA ASP A 117 12.51 -15.58 -2.21
C ASP A 117 11.19 -14.94 -2.62
N ALA A 118 10.13 -15.06 -1.83
CA ALA A 118 8.86 -14.40 -2.10
C ALA A 118 9.01 -12.87 -2.14
N PHE A 119 9.65 -12.27 -1.14
CA PHE A 119 9.90 -10.82 -1.14
C PHE A 119 10.87 -10.40 -2.25
N ALA A 120 11.90 -11.19 -2.56
CA ALA A 120 12.81 -10.91 -3.66
C ALA A 120 12.11 -10.98 -5.03
N ARG A 121 11.20 -11.94 -5.23
CA ARG A 121 10.36 -12.03 -6.43
C ARG A 121 9.39 -10.85 -6.50
N GLY A 122 8.70 -10.53 -5.41
CA GLY A 122 7.82 -9.37 -5.32
C GLY A 122 8.52 -8.05 -5.62
N LEU A 123 9.76 -7.87 -5.15
CA LEU A 123 10.59 -6.71 -5.47
C LEU A 123 10.88 -6.60 -6.97
N LYS A 124 11.27 -7.71 -7.62
CA LYS A 124 11.54 -7.72 -9.07
C LYS A 124 10.30 -7.38 -9.88
N ILE A 125 9.15 -7.94 -9.52
CA ILE A 125 7.88 -7.68 -10.19
C ILE A 125 7.47 -6.22 -10.00
N ALA A 126 7.49 -5.71 -8.76
CA ALA A 126 7.14 -4.33 -8.45
C ALA A 126 8.05 -3.33 -9.19
N ALA A 127 9.35 -3.63 -9.28
CA ALA A 127 10.30 -2.82 -10.04
C ALA A 127 9.97 -2.82 -11.55
N ALA A 128 9.59 -3.95 -12.14
CA ALA A 128 9.20 -4.05 -13.55
C ALA A 128 7.92 -3.25 -13.84
N ILE A 129 6.87 -3.42 -13.03
CA ILE A 129 5.60 -2.68 -13.15
C ILE A 129 5.86 -1.16 -13.16
N ARG A 130 6.70 -0.69 -12.24
CA ARG A 130 7.05 0.74 -12.14
C ARG A 130 7.90 1.23 -13.30
N ALA A 131 8.82 0.40 -13.80
CA ALA A 131 9.68 0.76 -14.91
C ALA A 131 8.88 0.94 -16.22
N GLU A 132 7.83 0.12 -16.41
CA GLU A 132 6.92 0.23 -17.56
C GLU A 132 5.92 1.39 -17.39
N GLY A 133 5.52 1.71 -16.16
CA GLY A 133 4.78 2.93 -15.84
C GLY A 133 3.31 2.94 -16.28
N GLU A 134 2.77 1.81 -16.77
CA GLU A 134 1.38 1.71 -17.24
C GLU A 134 0.36 2.05 -16.13
N LEU A 135 0.60 1.62 -14.89
CA LEU A 135 -0.25 1.95 -13.74
C LEU A 135 -0.21 3.45 -13.41
N ASP A 136 0.99 4.04 -13.36
CA ASP A 136 1.17 5.46 -13.05
C ASP A 136 0.54 6.34 -14.13
N ALA A 137 0.71 5.96 -15.41
CA ALA A 137 0.07 6.63 -16.54
C ALA A 137 -1.47 6.55 -16.45
N PHE A 138 -2.02 5.40 -16.04
CA PHE A 138 -3.47 5.27 -15.83
C PHE A 138 -3.97 6.19 -14.73
N VAL A 139 -3.27 6.26 -13.58
CA VAL A 139 -3.62 7.16 -12.48
C VAL A 139 -3.53 8.63 -12.91
N GLN A 140 -2.44 9.03 -13.56
CA GLN A 140 -2.29 10.40 -14.10
C GLN A 140 -3.44 10.76 -15.04
N GLN A 141 -3.77 9.88 -16.00
CA GLN A 141 -4.88 10.10 -16.91
C GLN A 141 -6.23 10.21 -16.18
N ARG A 142 -6.46 9.36 -15.16
CA ARG A 142 -7.69 9.35 -14.36
C ARG A 142 -7.90 10.66 -13.60
N TYR A 143 -6.83 11.29 -13.14
CA TYR A 143 -6.89 12.54 -12.38
C TYR A 143 -6.58 13.80 -13.23
N SER A 144 -6.41 13.66 -14.55
CA SER A 144 -6.05 14.77 -15.45
C SER A 144 -7.00 15.98 -15.43
N SER A 145 -8.24 15.85 -14.95
CA SER A 145 -9.13 17.00 -14.78
C SER A 145 -8.66 17.97 -13.68
N TRP A 146 -7.86 17.49 -12.73
CA TRP A 146 -7.25 18.31 -11.69
C TRP A 146 -6.15 19.22 -12.24
N ASP A 147 -5.50 18.83 -13.34
CA ASP A 147 -4.54 19.66 -14.06
C ASP A 147 -5.19 20.78 -14.87
N GLY A 148 -6.53 20.85 -14.94
CA GLY A 148 -7.28 21.94 -15.57
C GLY A 148 -7.37 23.19 -14.69
N GLU A 149 -7.87 24.29 -15.25
CA GLU A 149 -8.00 25.58 -14.54
C GLU A 149 -8.79 25.45 -13.23
N LEU A 150 -9.98 24.85 -13.29
CA LEU A 150 -10.83 24.67 -12.11
C LEU A 150 -10.19 23.73 -11.08
N GLY A 151 -9.63 22.61 -11.54
CA GLY A 151 -8.98 21.62 -10.68
C GLY A 151 -7.85 22.21 -9.85
N ARG A 152 -6.91 22.92 -10.51
CA ARG A 152 -5.81 23.62 -9.84
C ARG A 152 -6.30 24.68 -8.87
N LYS A 153 -7.36 25.42 -9.22
CA LYS A 153 -7.96 26.43 -8.32
C LYS A 153 -8.51 25.79 -7.04
N VAL A 154 -9.15 24.62 -7.17
CA VAL A 154 -9.65 23.84 -6.02
C VAL A 154 -8.50 23.32 -5.17
N GLU A 155 -7.48 22.68 -5.77
CA GLU A 155 -6.32 22.13 -5.04
C GLU A 155 -5.52 23.21 -4.31
N ALA A 156 -5.43 24.41 -4.88
CA ALA A 156 -4.78 25.55 -4.25
C ALA A 156 -5.60 26.18 -3.10
N GLY A 157 -6.80 25.67 -2.81
CA GLY A 157 -7.70 26.22 -1.79
C GLY A 157 -8.27 27.59 -2.16
N GLN A 158 -8.27 27.95 -3.44
CA GLN A 158 -8.71 29.26 -3.94
C GLN A 158 -10.15 29.26 -4.45
N ALA A 159 -10.74 28.08 -4.64
CA ALA A 159 -12.15 27.95 -5.02
C ALA A 159 -13.05 28.03 -3.77
N THR A 160 -14.16 28.74 -3.89
CA THR A 160 -15.21 28.78 -2.85
C THR A 160 -16.45 27.99 -3.29
N LEU A 161 -17.27 27.58 -2.33
CA LEU A 161 -18.55 26.89 -2.64
C LEU A 161 -19.45 27.72 -3.56
N THR A 162 -19.50 29.04 -3.36
CA THR A 162 -20.29 29.96 -4.20
C THR A 162 -19.78 30.01 -5.64
N GLU A 163 -18.47 30.00 -5.86
CA GLU A 163 -17.91 29.95 -7.22
C GLU A 163 -18.16 28.60 -7.91
N LEU A 164 -18.06 27.50 -7.15
CA LEU A 164 -18.34 26.16 -7.67
C LEU A 164 -19.82 25.97 -8.02
N GLU A 165 -20.71 26.53 -7.21
CA GLU A 165 -22.15 26.59 -7.49
C GLU A 165 -22.41 27.37 -8.79
N ALA A 166 -21.87 28.57 -8.92
CA ALA A 166 -22.03 29.39 -10.13
C ALA A 166 -21.49 28.69 -11.38
N TYR A 167 -20.31 28.06 -11.28
CA TYR A 167 -19.73 27.26 -12.36
C TYR A 167 -20.66 26.15 -12.83
N MET A 168 -21.27 25.41 -11.89
CA MET A 168 -22.18 24.32 -12.25
C MET A 168 -23.52 24.81 -12.80
N LEU A 169 -24.07 25.91 -12.27
CA LEU A 169 -25.29 26.53 -12.81
C LEU A 169 -25.10 27.01 -14.25
N GLU A 170 -23.93 27.57 -14.58
CA GLU A 170 -23.58 27.99 -15.94
C GLU A 170 -23.34 26.79 -16.87
N LYS A 171 -22.59 25.79 -16.39
CA LYS A 171 -22.29 24.56 -17.15
C LYS A 171 -23.53 23.72 -17.44
N GLY A 172 -24.52 23.74 -16.55
CA GLY A 172 -25.75 22.95 -16.63
C GLY A 172 -25.52 21.48 -16.26
N GLU A 173 -25.15 20.65 -17.24
CA GLU A 173 -25.04 19.21 -17.05
C GLU A 173 -23.65 18.78 -16.54
N ILE A 174 -23.63 17.76 -15.67
CA ILE A 174 -22.38 17.17 -15.18
C ILE A 174 -21.63 16.48 -16.31
N ALA A 175 -20.30 16.53 -16.26
CA ALA A 175 -19.48 15.72 -17.16
C ALA A 175 -19.61 14.23 -16.76
N PRO A 176 -19.67 13.30 -17.73
CA PRO A 176 -19.73 11.89 -17.42
C PRO A 176 -18.44 11.42 -16.76
N ASN A 177 -18.57 10.54 -15.76
CA ASN A 177 -17.43 9.86 -15.16
C ASN A 177 -16.78 8.87 -16.14
N GLN A 178 -15.49 8.60 -15.93
CA GLN A 178 -14.76 7.59 -16.68
C GLN A 178 -14.63 6.28 -15.89
N SER A 179 -14.69 5.15 -16.60
CA SER A 179 -14.51 3.81 -16.02
C SER A 179 -13.19 3.69 -15.25
N GLY A 180 -13.22 3.01 -14.10
CA GLY A 180 -12.02 2.73 -13.29
C GLY A 180 -11.15 1.59 -13.83
N ARG A 181 -11.64 0.81 -14.80
CA ARG A 181 -10.90 -0.28 -15.46
C ARG A 181 -10.26 -1.29 -14.50
N GLN A 182 -10.90 -1.56 -13.36
CA GLN A 182 -10.32 -2.38 -12.30
C GLN A 182 -9.89 -3.76 -12.80
N GLU A 183 -10.75 -4.48 -13.51
CA GLU A 183 -10.45 -5.82 -14.02
C GLU A 183 -9.31 -5.80 -15.05
N MET A 184 -9.16 -4.72 -15.81
CA MET A 184 -8.03 -4.54 -16.73
C MET A 184 -6.72 -4.32 -15.96
N LEU A 185 -6.75 -3.53 -14.88
CA LEU A 185 -5.59 -3.28 -14.03
C LEU A 185 -5.18 -4.54 -13.24
N GLU A 186 -6.14 -5.33 -12.76
CA GLU A 186 -5.87 -6.63 -12.12
C GLU A 186 -5.19 -7.58 -13.12
N ASN A 187 -5.68 -7.64 -14.36
CA ASN A 187 -5.02 -8.41 -15.42
C ASN A 187 -3.63 -7.87 -15.78
N LEU A 188 -3.43 -6.56 -15.72
CA LEU A 188 -2.10 -5.96 -15.90
C LEU A 188 -1.12 -6.50 -14.85
N ILE A 189 -1.51 -6.57 -13.57
CA ILE A 189 -0.66 -7.15 -12.52
C ILE A 189 -0.35 -8.62 -12.81
N ASN A 190 -1.37 -9.40 -13.22
CA ASN A 190 -1.21 -10.82 -13.52
C ASN A 190 -0.15 -11.09 -14.62
N ARG A 191 -0.01 -10.19 -15.62
CA ARG A 191 1.00 -10.34 -16.69
C ARG A 191 2.45 -10.41 -16.19
N TYR A 192 2.74 -9.91 -14.98
CA TYR A 192 4.08 -9.98 -14.39
C TYR A 192 4.26 -11.17 -13.43
N MET A 193 3.17 -11.87 -13.13
CA MET A 193 3.18 -13.04 -12.24
C MET A 193 3.53 -14.32 -13.01
N ASP A 194 3.10 -14.40 -14.26
CA ASP A 194 3.41 -15.46 -15.24
C ASP A 194 4.90 -15.48 -15.64
#